data_AF-A0A957Q1T0-F1
#
_entry.id   AF-A0A957Q1T0-F1
#
_cell.length_a   1.000
_cell.length_b   1.000
_cell.length_c   1.000
_cell.angle_alpha   90.00
_cell.angle_beta   90.00
_cell.angle_gamma   90.00
#
_symmetry.space_group_name_H-M   'P 1'
#
loop_
_entity.id
_entity.type
_entity.pdbx_description
1 polymer ?
#
loop_
_entity_poly.entity_id
_entity_poly.type
_entity_poly.pdbx_seq_one_letter_code
_entity_poly.pdbx_strand_id
1 'polypeptide(L)'
;TFTDEIMRDLLASSLKTASVDASGWHDSGEGPGSTEGQFIDWLTIKNQEESVLADVQRIRNHPLVPADIPIYGYIFDVKSGKLIEVPAATEAGKAQ
;
A
#
# COMPACT_ATOMS: atom_id res chain seq x y z
N THR A 1 -2.75 7.65 -7.32
CA THR A 1 -1.90 6.89 -6.39
C THR A 1 -1.81 7.65 -5.08
N PHE A 2 -1.61 6.98 -3.95
CA PHE A 2 -1.47 7.58 -2.63
C PHE A 2 -0.20 7.02 -1.99
N THR A 3 0.68 7.89 -1.52
CA THR A 3 2.02 7.53 -1.05
C THR A 3 2.26 8.06 0.35
N ASP A 4 3.33 7.57 0.98
CA ASP A 4 3.77 8.01 2.29
C ASP A 4 4.07 9.50 2.27
N GLU A 5 4.72 10.00 1.22
CA GLU A 5 4.98 11.44 1.06
C GLU A 5 3.68 12.25 1.06
N ILE A 6 2.68 11.82 0.29
CA ILE A 6 1.37 12.50 0.26
C ILE A 6 0.71 12.48 1.65
N MET A 7 0.69 11.33 2.33
CA MET A 7 0.11 11.23 3.68
C MET A 7 0.82 12.16 4.68
N ARG A 8 2.15 12.17 4.65
CA ARG A 8 2.99 13.00 5.52
C ARG A 8 2.76 14.49 5.26
N ASP A 9 2.70 14.89 4.00
CA ASP A 9 2.52 16.29 3.61
C ASP A 9 1.11 16.80 3.97
N LEU A 10 0.07 15.98 3.73
CA LEU A 10 -1.31 16.31 4.15
C LEU A 10 -1.38 16.51 5.66
N LEU A 11 -0.88 15.55 6.45
CA LEU A 11 -0.91 15.63 7.91
C LEU A 11 -0.07 16.79 8.46
N ALA A 12 1.06 17.13 7.83
CA ALA A 12 1.88 18.28 8.21
C ALA A 12 1.15 19.61 7.98
N SER A 13 0.24 19.68 7.00
CA SER A 13 -0.52 20.88 6.66
C SER A 13 -1.79 21.04 7.50
N SER A 14 -2.68 20.04 7.53
CA SER A 14 -3.95 20.09 8.27
C SER A 14 -4.39 18.71 8.76
N LEU A 15 -5.09 18.68 9.90
CA LEU A 15 -5.78 17.48 10.40
C LEU A 15 -7.23 17.38 9.91
N LYS A 16 -7.66 18.26 9.00
CA LYS A 16 -8.98 18.19 8.39
C LYS A 16 -8.98 17.21 7.22
N THR A 17 -10.18 16.82 6.79
CA THR A 17 -10.36 15.88 5.68
C THR A 17 -9.80 16.46 4.38
N ALA A 18 -8.78 15.80 3.82
CA ALA A 18 -8.26 16.10 2.49
C ALA A 18 -9.29 15.72 1.40
N SER A 19 -9.18 16.37 0.23
CA SER A 19 -9.98 16.03 -0.95
C SER A 19 -9.08 15.51 -2.08
N VAL A 20 -9.66 14.82 -3.06
CA VAL A 20 -8.92 14.29 -4.21
C VAL A 20 -9.70 14.54 -5.49
N ASP A 21 -9.01 15.01 -6.52
CA ASP A 21 -9.56 15.22 -7.85
C ASP A 21 -8.59 14.74 -8.96
N ALA A 22 -8.84 15.14 -10.20
CA ALA A 22 -8.03 14.76 -11.36
C ALA A 22 -6.57 15.24 -11.29
N SER A 23 -6.28 16.28 -10.51
CA SER A 23 -4.94 16.85 -10.33
C SER A 23 -4.19 16.29 -9.12
N GLY A 24 -4.87 15.60 -8.21
CA GLY A 24 -4.24 14.93 -7.07
C GLY A 24 -4.97 15.15 -5.75
N TRP A 25 -4.23 14.94 -4.67
CA TRP A 25 -4.70 15.15 -3.30
C TRP A 25 -4.49 16.61 -2.89
N HIS A 26 -5.48 17.17 -2.20
CA HIS A 26 -5.51 18.55 -1.78
C HIS A 26 -5.81 18.64 -0.29
N ASP A 27 -4.98 19.42 0.40
CA ASP A 27 -5.21 19.78 1.80
C ASP A 27 -6.25 20.91 1.89
N SER A 28 -6.99 21.00 3.00
CA SER A 28 -7.93 22.10 3.21
C SER A 28 -7.29 23.38 3.75
N GLY A 29 -6.07 23.30 4.30
CA GLY A 29 -5.33 24.42 4.88
C GLY A 29 -5.91 24.94 6.21
N GLU A 30 -6.91 24.27 6.78
CA GLU A 30 -7.59 24.72 8.01
C GLU A 30 -6.94 24.17 9.28
N GLY A 31 -6.53 25.07 10.19
CA GLY A 31 -5.95 24.71 11.48
C GLY A 31 -4.52 24.17 11.37
N PRO A 32 -3.86 23.84 12.50
CA PRO A 32 -2.51 23.29 12.45
C PRO A 32 -2.56 21.82 12.02
N GLY A 33 -1.65 21.44 11.12
CA GLY A 33 -1.22 20.07 10.95
C GLY A 33 -0.23 19.63 12.04
N SER A 34 0.41 18.48 11.82
CA SER A 34 1.42 17.90 12.70
C SER A 34 2.50 17.17 11.90
N THR A 35 3.75 17.43 12.22
CA THR A 35 4.90 16.72 11.64
C THR A 35 5.08 15.31 12.20
N GLU A 36 4.31 14.90 13.22
CA GLU A 36 4.41 13.56 13.81
C GLU A 36 4.14 12.44 12.79
N GLY A 37 3.35 12.73 11.74
CA GLY A 37 3.13 11.81 10.62
C GLY A 37 4.42 11.39 9.90
N GLN A 38 5.51 12.15 10.04
CA GLN A 38 6.83 11.82 9.49
C GLN A 38 7.52 10.64 10.19
N PHE A 39 7.07 10.25 11.38
CA PHE A 39 7.66 9.15 12.14
C PHE A 39 6.82 7.87 12.07
N ILE A 40 5.72 7.89 11.32
CA ILE A 40 4.85 6.75 11.11
C ILE A 40 5.20 6.12 9.76
N ASP A 41 5.39 4.81 9.77
CA ASP A 41 5.38 4.02 8.54
C ASP A 41 3.93 3.72 8.17
N TRP A 42 3.43 4.40 7.14
CA TRP A 42 2.01 4.33 6.79
C TRP A 42 1.67 3.12 5.91
N LEU A 43 2.68 2.43 5.38
CA LEU A 43 2.53 1.27 4.51
C LEU A 43 1.57 1.55 3.34
N THR A 44 1.66 2.75 2.75
CA THR A 44 0.82 3.14 1.63
C THR A 44 1.13 2.35 0.36
N ILE A 45 0.15 2.24 -0.53
CA ILE A 45 0.25 1.45 -1.75
C ILE A 45 0.38 2.39 -2.95
N LYS A 46 1.63 2.65 -3.36
CA LYS A 46 1.93 3.44 -4.55
C LYS A 46 1.55 2.72 -5.84
N ASN A 47 1.91 1.44 -5.93
CA ASN A 47 1.60 0.52 -7.02
C ASN A 47 1.10 -0.79 -6.40
N GLN A 48 -0.08 -1.25 -6.83
CA GLN A 48 -0.74 -2.42 -6.25
C GLN A 48 0.02 -3.71 -6.56
N GLU A 49 0.52 -3.90 -7.78
CA GLU A 49 1.24 -5.11 -8.19
C GLU A 49 2.59 -5.21 -7.46
N GLU A 50 3.31 -4.10 -7.36
CA GLU A 50 4.59 -4.03 -6.63
C GLU A 50 4.39 -4.28 -5.13
N SER A 51 3.34 -3.71 -4.53
CA SER A 51 3.00 -3.94 -3.11
C SER A 51 2.70 -5.41 -2.84
N VAL A 52 1.85 -6.04 -3.66
CA VAL A 52 1.52 -7.46 -3.52
C VAL A 52 2.75 -8.34 -3.70
N LEU A 53 3.60 -8.04 -4.68
CA LEU A 53 4.86 -8.75 -4.88
C LEU A 53 5.79 -8.64 -3.66
N ALA A 54 5.97 -7.43 -3.13
CA ALA A 54 6.81 -7.20 -1.96
C ALA A 54 6.30 -7.95 -0.72
N ASP A 55 4.98 -7.97 -0.50
CA ASP A 55 4.36 -8.70 0.60
C ASP A 55 4.54 -10.22 0.45
N VAL A 56 4.31 -10.77 -0.75
CA VAL A 56 4.52 -12.22 -0.98
C VAL A 56 5.98 -12.61 -0.79
N GLN A 57 6.93 -11.79 -1.27
CA GLN A 57 8.36 -12.02 -1.03
C GLN A 57 8.70 -11.98 0.46
N ARG A 58 8.14 -11.02 1.20
CA ARG A 58 8.35 -10.91 2.65
C ARG A 58 7.82 -12.15 3.38
N ILE A 59 6.62 -12.62 3.05
CA ILE A 59 6.00 -13.80 3.66
C ILE A 59 6.80 -15.07 3.32
N ARG A 60 7.17 -15.27 2.05
CA ARG A 60 7.96 -16.44 1.60
C ARG A 60 9.29 -16.55 2.36
N ASN A 61 9.96 -15.43 2.60
CA ASN A 61 11.26 -15.41 3.26
C ASN A 61 11.16 -15.28 4.79
N HIS A 62 9.95 -15.37 5.37
CA HIS A 62 9.77 -15.17 6.80
C HIS A 62 10.06 -16.46 7.59
N PRO A 63 10.89 -16.43 8.65
CA PRO A 63 11.30 -17.64 9.39
C PRO A 63 10.15 -18.34 10.14
N LEU A 64 9.00 -17.67 10.28
CA LEU A 64 7.78 -18.23 10.88
C LEU A 64 6.79 -18.80 9.85
N VAL A 65 7.14 -18.86 8.57
CA VAL A 65 6.31 -19.43 7.50
C VAL A 65 6.97 -20.71 6.98
N PRO A 66 6.32 -21.89 7.10
CA PRO A 66 6.84 -23.13 6.53
C PRO A 66 7.09 -23.03 5.01
N ALA A 67 8.22 -23.59 4.56
CA ALA A 67 8.69 -23.47 3.18
C ALA A 67 7.77 -24.19 2.17
N ASP A 68 7.06 -25.22 2.61
CA ASP A 68 6.18 -26.06 1.80
C ASP A 68 4.80 -25.46 1.53
N ILE A 69 4.41 -24.40 2.24
CA ILE A 69 3.12 -23.72 2.04
C ILE A 69 3.24 -22.77 0.83
N PRO A 70 2.49 -22.96 -0.28
CA PRO A 70 2.50 -22.01 -1.39
C PRO A 70 1.79 -20.70 -1.01
N ILE A 71 2.24 -19.59 -1.59
CA ILE A 71 1.71 -18.24 -1.33
C ILE A 71 1.32 -17.62 -2.68
N TYR A 72 0.17 -16.94 -2.72
CA TYR A 72 -0.33 -16.29 -3.93
C TYR A 72 -0.67 -14.83 -3.67
N GLY A 73 -0.58 -14.02 -4.71
CA GLY A 73 -0.91 -12.59 -4.67
C GLY A 73 -1.99 -12.22 -5.70
N TYR A 74 -3.05 -11.56 -5.24
CA TYR A 74 -4.15 -11.11 -6.09
C TYR A 74 -4.55 -9.68 -5.72
N ILE A 75 -5.04 -8.94 -6.72
CA ILE A 75 -5.69 -7.64 -6.55
C ILE A 75 -7.19 -7.86 -6.72
N PHE A 76 -7.98 -7.45 -5.73
CA PHE A 76 -9.44 -7.44 -5.85
C PHE A 76 -9.91 -6.17 -6.58
N ASP A 77 -10.49 -6.32 -7.77
CA ASP A 77 -11.11 -5.22 -8.48
C ASP A 77 -12.52 -4.96 -7.93
N VAL A 78 -12.65 -3.90 -7.15
CA VAL A 78 -13.91 -3.49 -6.49
C VAL A 78 -15.04 -3.16 -7.47
N LYS A 79 -14.75 -2.87 -8.74
CA LYS A 79 -15.78 -2.55 -9.74
C LYS A 79 -16.40 -3.81 -10.35
N SER A 80 -15.57 -4.79 -10.69
CA SER A 80 -16.01 -6.02 -11.33
C SER A 80 -16.21 -7.19 -10.37
N GLY A 81 -15.67 -7.11 -9.16
CA GLY A 81 -15.64 -8.19 -8.17
C GLY A 81 -14.64 -9.31 -8.49
N LYS A 82 -13.75 -9.12 -9.46
CA LYS A 82 -12.77 -10.13 -9.88
C LYS A 82 -11.51 -10.09 -9.02
N LEU A 83 -10.91 -11.27 -8.83
CA LEU A 83 -9.52 -11.39 -8.38
C LEU A 83 -8.60 -11.41 -9.60
N ILE A 84 -7.73 -10.42 -9.68
CA ILE A 84 -6.73 -10.26 -10.73
C ILE A 84 -5.42 -10.82 -10.17
N GLU A 85 -4.90 -11.86 -10.80
CA GLU A 85 -3.62 -12.44 -10.40
C GLU A 85 -2.48 -11.45 -10.60
N VAL A 86 -1.51 -11.45 -9.67
CA VAL A 86 -0.22 -10.79 -9.86
C VAL A 86 0.80 -11.88 -10.18
N PRO A 87 1.14 -12.13 -11.46
CA PRO A 87 1.94 -13.30 -11.84
C PRO A 87 3.32 -13.35 -11.18
N ALA A 88 3.97 -12.19 -11.03
CA ALA A 88 5.25 -12.10 -10.33
C ALA A 88 5.17 -12.53 -8.86
N ALA A 89 4.03 -12.27 -8.19
CA ALA A 89 3.82 -12.69 -6.82
C ALA A 89 3.60 -14.21 -6.74
N THR A 90 2.82 -14.80 -7.65
CA THR A 90 2.68 -16.26 -7.75
C THR A 90 4.04 -16.94 -7.96
N GLU A 91 4.89 -16.39 -8.83
CA GLU A 91 6.24 -16.91 -9.07
C GLU A 91 7.13 -16.81 -7.83
N ALA A 92 7.13 -15.66 -7.15
CA ALA A 92 7.88 -15.46 -5.90
C ALA A 92 7.36 -16.32 -4.75
N GLY A 93 6.07 -16.67 -4.76
CA GLY A 93 5.37 -17.41 -3.73
C GLY A 93 5.43 -18.93 -3.88
N LYS A 94 6.21 -19.49 -4.82
CA LYS A 94 6.41 -20.94 -4.96
C LYS A 94 6.96 -21.56 -3.68
N ALA A 95 6.45 -22.74 -3.32
CA ALA A 95 7.00 -23.54 -2.24
C ALA A 95 8.46 -23.93 -2.52
N GLN A 96 9.27 -24.06 -1.47
CA GLN A 96 10.70 -24.35 -1.51
C GLN A 96 11.06 -25.65 -0.80
#